data_AF-A0A3S3FX81-F1
#
_entry.id   AF-A0A3S3FX81-F1
#
_cell.length_a   1.000
_cell.length_b   1.000
_cell.length_c   1.000
_cell.angle_alpha   90.00
_cell.angle_beta   90.00
_cell.angle_gamma   90.00
#
_symmetry.space_group_name_H-M   'P 1'
#
loop_
_entity.id
_entity.type
_entity.pdbx_description
1 polymer ?
#
loop_
_entity_poly.entity_id
_entity_poly.type
_entity_poly.pdbx_seq_one_letter_code
_entity_poly.pdbx_strand_id
1 'polypeptide(L)'
;MRIAVLVVLAATLAGCVTSPVDYETSLSQQDPKWASPECQKARMDASNYAAREKEHPGWGFGVLLGPYSMGLVAAIKEHEQKQRKLFAREVHLNCSSLPLPKDLESDSRDAIAVQTKYP
;
A
#
# COMPACT_ATOMS: atom_id res chain seq x y z
N MET A 1 -16.41 -36.67 4.67
CA MET A 1 -15.34 -35.98 3.91
C MET A 1 -15.87 -34.80 3.09
N ARG A 2 -16.61 -33.85 3.69
CA ARG A 2 -17.11 -32.65 2.99
C ARG A 2 -16.75 -31.33 3.68
N ILE A 3 -16.42 -31.39 4.98
CA ILE A 3 -16.11 -30.21 5.79
C ILE A 3 -14.65 -29.77 5.60
N ALA A 4 -13.75 -30.67 5.19
CA ALA A 4 -12.34 -30.37 4.96
C ALA A 4 -12.09 -29.46 3.74
N VAL A 5 -13.01 -29.42 2.77
CA VAL A 5 -12.84 -28.62 1.54
C VAL A 5 -13.19 -27.14 1.77
N LEU A 6 -14.05 -26.84 2.76
CA LEU A 6 -14.52 -25.46 2.99
C LEU A 6 -13.51 -24.60 3.78
N VAL A 7 -12.58 -25.22 4.52
CA VAL A 7 -11.59 -24.48 5.32
C VAL A 7 -10.48 -23.89 4.44
N VAL A 8 -10.16 -24.53 3.31
CA VAL A 8 -9.09 -24.06 2.40
C VAL A 8 -9.51 -22.79 1.65
N LEU A 9 -10.81 -22.55 1.45
CA LEU A 9 -11.31 -21.40 0.69
C LEU A 9 -11.41 -20.09 1.52
N ALA A 10 -11.38 -20.17 2.84
CA ALA A 10 -11.52 -18.99 3.71
C ALA A 10 -10.21 -18.20 3.92
N ALA A 11 -9.06 -18.78 3.54
CA ALA A 11 -7.75 -18.14 3.72
C ALA A 11 -7.42 -17.07 2.66
N THR A 12 -8.19 -16.95 1.57
CA THR A 12 -7.93 -15.98 0.49
C THR A 12 -8.56 -14.60 0.73
N LEU A 13 -9.25 -14.40 1.86
CA LEU A 13 -9.88 -13.11 2.24
C LEU A 13 -9.13 -12.39 3.36
N ALA A 14 -7.87 -12.75 3.61
CA ALA A 14 -6.96 -11.85 4.31
C ALA A 14 -6.64 -10.67 3.38
N GLY A 15 -7.58 -9.71 3.29
CA GLY A 15 -7.50 -8.40 2.65
C GLY A 15 -6.69 -8.33 1.36
N CYS A 16 -7.34 -8.05 0.24
CA CYS A 16 -6.71 -7.36 -0.90
C CYS A 16 -6.24 -5.98 -0.42
N VAL A 17 -5.20 -5.95 0.40
CA VAL A 17 -4.43 -4.78 0.72
C VAL A 17 -3.52 -4.62 -0.47
N THR A 18 -4.00 -3.94 -1.50
CA THR A 18 -3.28 -3.66 -2.73
C THR A 18 -1.90 -3.13 -2.36
N SER A 19 -0.86 -3.93 -2.59
CA SER A 19 0.52 -3.44 -2.54
C SER A 19 0.65 -2.32 -3.57
N PRO A 20 1.49 -1.30 -3.34
CA PRO A 20 1.77 -0.30 -4.37
C PRO A 20 2.26 -0.96 -5.67
N VAL A 21 2.93 -2.12 -5.59
CA VAL A 21 3.32 -2.93 -6.76
C VAL A 21 2.12 -3.61 -7.44
N ASP A 22 1.13 -4.08 -6.68
CA ASP A 22 -0.09 -4.64 -7.27
C ASP A 22 -0.90 -3.56 -7.99
N TYR A 23 -0.86 -2.32 -7.48
CA TYR A 23 -1.48 -1.18 -8.15
C TYR A 23 -0.85 -0.90 -9.52
N GLU A 24 0.47 -1.02 -9.66
CA GLU A 24 1.15 -0.91 -10.97
C GLU A 24 0.61 -1.90 -11.99
N THR A 25 0.23 -3.11 -11.57
CA THR A 25 -0.32 -4.12 -12.48
C THR A 25 -1.72 -3.77 -12.99
N SER A 26 -2.44 -2.91 -12.26
CA SER A 26 -3.75 -2.38 -12.67
C SER A 26 -3.64 -1.23 -13.69
N LEU A 27 -2.45 -0.65 -13.87
CA LEU A 27 -2.23 0.43 -14.82
C LEU A 27 -2.08 -0.09 -16.26
N SER A 28 -2.46 0.77 -17.21
CA SER A 28 -2.29 0.48 -18.64
C SER A 28 -0.82 0.61 -19.04
N GLN A 29 -0.21 -0.52 -19.43
CA GLN A 29 1.14 -0.53 -20.01
C GLN A 29 1.23 0.11 -21.40
N GLN A 30 0.08 0.42 -22.01
CA GLN A 30 -0.02 1.06 -23.32
C GLN A 30 -0.04 2.60 -23.22
N ASP A 31 -0.08 3.17 -22.02
CA ASP A 31 -0.04 4.62 -21.83
C ASP A 31 1.34 5.16 -22.25
N PRO A 32 1.43 6.25 -23.03
CA PRO A 32 2.71 6.84 -23.42
C PRO A 32 3.59 7.24 -22.22
N LYS A 33 2.99 7.53 -21.06
CA LYS A 33 3.72 7.85 -19.83
C LYS A 33 4.35 6.63 -19.15
N TRP A 34 3.92 5.41 -19.51
CA TRP A 34 4.44 4.18 -18.93
C TRP A 34 5.95 3.99 -19.19
N ALA A 35 6.42 4.43 -20.36
CA ALA A 35 7.82 4.33 -20.76
C ALA A 35 8.67 5.52 -20.27
N SER A 36 8.08 6.47 -19.55
CA SER A 36 8.79 7.68 -19.10
C SER A 36 9.73 7.35 -17.93
N PRO A 37 10.87 8.06 -17.82
CA PRO A 37 11.81 7.85 -16.72
C PRO A 37 11.19 8.20 -15.35
N GLU A 38 10.25 9.13 -15.31
CA GLU A 38 9.51 9.51 -14.09
C GLU A 38 8.62 8.37 -13.62
N CYS A 39 7.92 7.70 -14.55
CA CYS A 39 7.14 6.50 -14.24
C CYS A 39 8.03 5.38 -13.73
N GLN A 40 9.14 5.10 -14.41
CA GLN A 40 10.09 4.06 -13.99
C GLN A 40 10.62 4.32 -12.58
N LYS A 41 10.95 5.58 -12.26
CA LYS A 41 11.37 5.98 -10.92
C LYS A 41 10.27 5.76 -9.87
N ALA A 42 9.05 6.21 -10.14
CA ALA A 42 7.93 6.03 -9.22
C ALA A 42 7.65 4.55 -8.91
N ARG A 43 7.76 3.69 -9.93
CA ARG A 43 7.61 2.23 -9.78
C ARG A 43 8.75 1.60 -8.98
N MET A 44 9.99 2.04 -9.22
CA MET A 44 11.13 1.62 -8.40
C MET A 44 10.93 2.03 -6.93
N ASP A 45 10.51 3.26 -6.67
CA ASP A 45 10.27 3.77 -5.31
C ASP A 45 9.12 3.01 -4.62
N ALA A 46 8.03 2.72 -5.33
CA ALA A 46 6.94 1.85 -4.88
C ALA A 46 7.40 0.41 -4.55
N SER A 47 8.21 -0.20 -5.42
CA SER A 47 8.75 -1.54 -5.21
C SER A 47 9.73 -1.60 -4.03
N ASN A 48 10.55 -0.56 -3.86
CA ASN A 48 11.48 -0.42 -2.74
C ASN A 48 10.74 -0.31 -1.42
N TYR A 49 9.65 0.46 -1.38
CA TYR A 49 8.80 0.55 -0.19
C TYR A 49 8.17 -0.82 0.15
N ALA A 50 7.60 -1.51 -0.84
CA ALA A 50 7.01 -2.84 -0.64
C ALA A 50 8.04 -3.88 -0.15
N ALA A 51 9.30 -3.78 -0.57
CA ALA A 51 10.39 -4.62 -0.06
C ALA A 51 10.68 -4.31 1.42
N ARG A 52 10.82 -3.03 1.79
CA ARG A 52 11.06 -2.60 3.19
C ARG A 52 9.93 -2.98 4.12
N GLU A 53 8.70 -2.90 3.64
CA GLU A 53 7.52 -3.29 4.42
C GLU A 53 7.52 -4.79 4.75
N LYS A 54 8.04 -5.63 3.84
CA LYS A 54 8.22 -7.07 4.11
C LYS A 54 9.37 -7.35 5.10
N GLU A 55 10.41 -6.52 5.09
CA GLU A 55 11.55 -6.62 6.02
C GLU A 55 11.20 -6.18 7.44
N HIS A 56 10.20 -5.31 7.60
CA HIS A 56 9.64 -4.91 8.89
C HIS A 56 8.29 -5.59 9.11
N PRO A 57 8.23 -6.90 9.44
CA PRO A 57 6.99 -7.50 9.85
C PRO A 57 6.57 -6.85 11.16
N GLY A 58 5.74 -5.80 11.12
CA GLY A 58 5.13 -5.19 12.30
C GLY A 58 4.37 -6.22 13.17
N TRP A 59 4.04 -7.36 12.57
CA TRP A 59 3.55 -8.57 13.23
C TRP A 59 4.56 -9.25 14.17
N GLY A 60 5.85 -9.24 13.86
CA GLY A 60 6.89 -9.84 14.70
C GLY A 60 7.11 -9.07 16.00
N PHE A 61 7.08 -7.74 15.95
CA PHE A 61 7.24 -6.89 17.14
C PHE A 61 5.99 -6.84 18.02
N GLY A 62 4.79 -6.90 17.43
CA GLY A 62 3.54 -6.98 18.19
C GLY A 62 3.38 -8.25 19.03
N VAL A 63 3.94 -9.36 18.57
CA VAL A 63 4.01 -10.61 19.34
C VAL A 63 5.07 -10.52 20.45
N LEU A 64 6.22 -9.89 20.16
CA LEU A 64 7.32 -9.75 21.13
C LEU A 64 6.97 -8.84 22.33
N LEU A 65 6.20 -7.78 22.11
CA LEU A 65 5.84 -6.80 23.14
C LEU A 65 4.53 -7.12 23.87
N GLY A 66 3.92 -8.26 23.57
CA GLY A 66 2.71 -8.75 24.22
C GLY A 66 1.44 -7.94 23.88
N PRO A 67 0.29 -8.28 24.50
CA PRO A 67 -1.03 -7.76 24.12
C PRO A 67 -1.18 -6.24 24.25
N TYR A 68 -0.40 -5.60 25.12
CA TYR A 68 -0.41 -4.14 25.31
C TYR A 68 0.09 -3.35 24.08
N SER A 69 0.87 -3.99 23.20
CA SER A 69 1.39 -3.37 21.99
C SER A 69 0.42 -3.38 20.81
N MET A 70 -0.74 -4.04 20.93
CA MET A 70 -1.73 -4.16 19.84
C MET A 70 -2.21 -2.81 19.30
N GLY A 71 -2.38 -1.80 20.17
CA GLY A 71 -2.74 -0.44 19.74
C GLY A 71 -1.65 0.21 18.89
N LEU A 72 -0.38 -0.02 19.22
CA LEU A 72 0.76 0.49 18.46
C LEU A 72 0.86 -0.21 17.10
N VAL A 73 0.66 -1.53 17.05
CA VAL A 73 0.62 -2.30 15.79
C VAL A 73 -0.50 -1.81 14.89
N ALA A 74 -1.69 -1.54 15.45
CA ALA A 74 -2.81 -0.99 14.69
C ALA A 74 -2.48 0.39 14.10
N ALA A 75 -1.86 1.29 14.89
CA ALA A 75 -1.45 2.61 14.43
C ALA A 75 -0.36 2.54 13.35
N ILE A 76 0.64 1.66 13.52
CA ILE A 76 1.68 1.42 12.52
C ILE A 76 1.06 0.92 11.21
N LYS A 77 0.16 -0.06 11.29
CA LYS A 77 -0.53 -0.59 10.11
C LYS A 77 -1.36 0.49 9.41
N GLU A 78 -2.06 1.35 10.16
CA GLU A 78 -2.79 2.47 9.57
C GLU A 78 -1.85 3.45 8.86
N HIS A 79 -0.69 3.73 9.45
CA HIS A 79 0.33 4.56 8.82
C HIS A 79 0.89 3.91 7.54
N GLU A 80 1.22 2.61 7.57
CA GLU A 80 1.65 1.84 6.41
C GLU A 80 0.61 1.87 5.28
N GLN A 81 -0.68 1.70 5.61
CA GLN A 81 -1.76 1.84 4.63
C GLN A 81 -1.76 3.21 3.94
N LYS A 82 -1.56 4.29 4.71
CA LYS A 82 -1.47 5.66 4.14
C LYS A 82 -0.27 5.79 3.20
N GLN A 83 0.88 5.26 3.59
CA GLN A 83 2.08 5.28 2.74
C GLN A 83 1.88 4.50 1.44
N ARG A 84 1.26 3.30 1.48
CA ARG A 84 0.93 2.52 0.27
C ARG A 84 0.08 3.32 -0.71
N LYS A 85 -0.91 4.06 -0.22
CA LYS A 85 -1.76 4.93 -1.05
C LYS A 85 -0.99 6.09 -1.68
N LEU A 86 -0.04 6.69 -0.96
CA LEU A 86 0.82 7.76 -1.50
C LEU A 86 1.67 7.24 -2.67
N PHE A 87 2.32 6.08 -2.51
CA PHE A 87 3.09 5.48 -3.60
C PHE A 87 2.21 5.07 -4.79
N ALA A 88 1.03 4.50 -4.54
CA ALA A 88 0.07 4.17 -5.60
C ALA A 88 -0.37 5.43 -6.38
N ARG A 89 -0.58 6.54 -5.68
CA ARG A 89 -0.90 7.84 -6.30
C ARG A 89 0.26 8.39 -7.11
N GLU A 90 1.48 8.38 -6.59
CA GLU A 90 2.66 8.85 -7.33
C GLU A 90 2.88 8.04 -8.61
N VAL A 91 2.76 6.71 -8.51
CA VAL A 91 2.76 5.82 -9.67
C VAL A 91 1.64 6.20 -10.64
N HIS A 92 0.41 6.41 -10.17
CA HIS A 92 -0.69 6.82 -11.05
C HIS A 92 -0.41 8.13 -11.78
N LEU A 93 0.03 9.16 -11.05
CA LEU A 93 0.28 10.48 -11.59
C LEU A 93 1.45 10.50 -12.59
N ASN A 94 2.45 9.65 -12.38
CA ASN A 94 3.64 9.60 -13.24
C ASN A 94 3.47 8.62 -14.41
N CYS A 95 2.77 7.50 -14.21
CA CYS A 95 2.64 6.42 -15.20
C CYS A 95 1.34 6.45 -16.00
N SER A 96 0.32 7.18 -15.55
CA SER A 96 -0.99 7.21 -16.20
C SER A 96 -1.41 8.64 -16.56
N SER A 97 -2.11 8.75 -17.66
CA SER A 97 -2.83 9.95 -18.10
C SER A 97 -4.31 9.95 -17.68
N LEU A 98 -4.79 8.84 -17.12
CA LEU A 98 -6.16 8.68 -16.66
C LEU A 98 -6.43 9.54 -15.41
N PRO A 99 -7.67 10.01 -15.21
CA PRO A 99 -8.04 10.74 -14.01
C PRO A 99 -7.72 9.92 -12.76
N LEU A 100 -7.30 10.60 -11.69
CA LEU A 100 -6.96 9.94 -10.44
C LEU A 100 -8.23 9.27 -9.85
N PRO A 101 -8.18 7.99 -9.46
CA PRO A 101 -9.30 7.36 -8.77
C PRO A 101 -9.66 8.11 -7.50
N LYS A 102 -10.96 8.23 -7.20
CA LYS A 102 -11.45 8.95 -6.01
C LYS A 102 -10.86 8.39 -4.71
N ASP A 103 -10.57 7.09 -4.67
CA ASP A 103 -9.95 6.40 -3.54
C ASP A 103 -8.51 6.85 -3.25
N LEU A 104 -7.83 7.47 -4.22
CA LEU A 104 -6.49 8.06 -4.08
C LEU A 104 -6.53 9.59 -3.97
N GLU A 105 -7.69 10.22 -4.24
CA GLU A 105 -7.85 11.67 -4.28
C GLU A 105 -8.08 12.26 -2.87
N SER A 106 -8.88 11.61 -2.02
CA SER A 106 -9.29 12.13 -0.71
C SER A 106 -8.17 12.17 0.34
N ASP A 107 -7.28 11.16 0.36
CA ASP A 107 -6.20 11.05 1.35
C ASP A 107 -5.11 12.13 1.22
N SER A 108 -5.11 12.89 0.12
CA SER A 108 -4.17 14.00 -0.14
C SER A 108 -4.34 15.17 0.84
N ARG A 109 -5.59 15.45 1.26
CA ARG A 109 -5.87 16.54 2.21
C ARG A 109 -5.36 16.19 3.61
N ASP A 110 -5.36 14.90 3.95
CA ASP A 110 -4.88 14.41 5.24
C ASP A 110 -3.35 14.26 5.27
N ALA A 111 -2.70 13.86 4.16
CA ALA A 111 -1.24 13.78 4.08
C ALA A 111 -0.54 15.16 4.20
N ILE A 112 -1.13 16.21 3.64
CA ILE A 112 -0.62 17.60 3.77
C ILE A 112 -0.84 18.13 5.20
N ALA A 113 -1.93 17.71 5.86
CA ALA A 113 -2.22 18.08 7.25
C ALA A 113 -1.28 17.41 8.26
N VAL A 114 -0.72 16.24 7.96
CA VAL A 114 0.23 15.53 8.84
C VAL A 114 1.65 16.13 8.76
N GLN A 115 2.11 16.59 7.58
CA GLN A 115 3.43 17.25 7.46
C GLN A 115 3.50 18.61 8.16
N THR A 116 2.37 19.27 8.40
CA THR A 116 2.32 20.64 8.96
C THR A 116 2.06 20.68 10.47
N LYS A 117 2.04 19.52 11.15
CA LYS A 117 1.66 19.44 12.56
C LYS A 117 2.64 18.63 13.40
N TYR A 118 3.86 19.12 13.55
CA TYR A 118 4.63 18.96 14.78
C TYR A 118 5.55 20.17 14.99
N PRO A 119 5.54 20.83 16.17
CA PRO A 119 6.53 21.83 16.56
C PRO A 119 7.91 21.22 16.84
#